data_AF-B7PC78-F1
#
_entry.id   AF-B7PC78-F1
#
_cell.length_a   1.000
_cell.length_b   1.000
_cell.length_c   1.000
_cell.angle_alpha   90.00
_cell.angle_beta   90.00
_cell.angle_gamma   90.00
#
_symmetry.space_group_name_H-M   'P 1'
#
loop_
_entity.id
_entity.type
_entity.pdbx_description
1 polymer ?
#
loop_
_entity_poly.entity_id
_entity_poly.type
_entity_poly.pdbx_seq_one_letter_code
_entity_poly.pdbx_strand_id
1 'polypeptide(L)'
;MTTACSKLVALLLVNIASAERSPLITGERPKPLWCFYDHESPERPWPYTPKDVPFTYCTALIYCCLGLSEDGRNITSLRPEIDFGKRKPHG
;
A
#
# COMPACT_ATOMS: atom_id res chain seq x y z
N MET A 1 38.67 -27.00 -22.99
CA MET A 1 38.30 -25.70 -22.39
C MET A 1 36.99 -25.24 -23.04
N THR A 2 35.83 -25.70 -22.54
CA THR A 2 34.51 -25.51 -23.19
C THR A 2 33.40 -25.24 -22.18
N THR A 3 33.68 -24.43 -21.15
CA THR A 3 32.76 -24.20 -20.02
C THR A 3 32.37 -22.73 -19.83
N ALA A 4 32.51 -21.90 -20.87
CA ALA A 4 32.12 -20.49 -20.84
C ALA A 4 30.76 -20.22 -21.51
N CYS A 5 30.32 -21.08 -22.44
CA CYS A 5 29.11 -20.85 -23.23
C CYS A 5 27.81 -21.20 -22.46
N SER A 6 27.85 -22.19 -21.56
CA SER A 6 26.65 -22.68 -20.87
C SER A 6 26.11 -21.75 -19.76
N LYS A 7 26.95 -20.88 -19.17
CA LYS A 7 26.50 -19.96 -18.11
C LYS A 7 25.77 -18.73 -18.65
N LEU A 8 26.11 -18.27 -19.85
CA LEU A 8 25.44 -17.13 -20.49
C LEU A 8 23.99 -17.45 -20.88
N VAL A 9 23.73 -18.67 -21.36
CA VAL A 9 22.38 -19.08 -21.79
C VAL A 9 21.42 -19.15 -20.60
N ALA A 10 21.87 -19.63 -19.45
CA ALA A 10 21.05 -19.70 -18.23
C ALA A 10 20.66 -18.31 -17.70
N LEU A 11 21.58 -17.33 -17.75
CA LEU A 11 21.27 -15.96 -17.31
C LEU A 11 20.26 -15.25 -18.24
N LEU A 12 20.30 -15.53 -19.54
CA LEU A 12 19.34 -14.98 -20.49
C LEU A 12 17.93 -15.53 -20.27
N LEU A 13 17.78 -16.82 -19.96
CA LEU A 13 16.47 -17.42 -19.72
C LEU A 13 15.80 -16.96 -18.41
N VAL A 14 16.58 -16.72 -17.34
CA VAL A 14 16.03 -16.22 -16.07
C VAL A 14 15.51 -14.78 -16.21
N ASN A 15 16.13 -13.95 -17.05
CA ASN A 15 15.65 -12.58 -17.28
C ASN A 15 14.40 -12.52 -18.16
N ILE A 16 14.17 -13.49 -19.04
CA ILE A 16 12.96 -13.53 -19.88
C ILE A 16 11.74 -13.99 -19.06
N ALA A 17 11.92 -14.92 -18.12
CA ALA A 17 10.83 -15.36 -17.23
C ALA A 17 10.37 -14.27 -16.23
N SER A 18 11.22 -13.28 -15.92
CA SER A 18 10.84 -12.14 -15.07
C SER A 18 10.22 -10.97 -15.86
N ALA A 19 10.25 -11.02 -17.19
CA ALA A 19 9.73 -9.97 -18.06
C ALA A 19 8.22 -10.12 -18.39
N GLU A 20 7.59 -11.23 -18.00
CA GLU A 20 6.16 -11.50 -18.28
C GLU A 20 5.17 -10.71 -17.40
N ARG A 21 5.64 -9.73 -16.62
CA ARG A 21 4.77 -8.84 -15.83
C ARG A 21 4.75 -7.39 -16.28
N SER A 22 5.16 -7.11 -17.52
CA SER A 22 4.81 -5.85 -18.15
C SER A 22 3.43 -6.02 -18.80
N PRO A 23 2.35 -5.46 -18.24
CA PRO A 23 1.09 -5.43 -18.96
C PRO A 23 1.33 -4.69 -20.26
N LEU A 24 0.90 -5.31 -21.36
CA LEU A 24 0.88 -4.76 -22.70
C LEU A 24 0.45 -3.29 -22.62
N ILE A 25 1.34 -2.40 -23.06
CA ILE A 25 1.07 -0.96 -23.21
C ILE A 25 0.02 -0.82 -24.31
N THR A 26 -1.26 -0.97 -23.97
CA THR A 26 -2.28 -0.15 -24.58
C THR A 26 -1.94 1.29 -24.18
N GLY A 27 -1.96 2.23 -25.12
CA GLY A 27 -1.54 3.62 -24.88
C GLY A 27 -2.38 4.40 -23.85
N GLU A 28 -3.24 3.75 -23.07
CA GLU A 28 -3.91 4.33 -21.92
C GLU A 28 -3.02 4.24 -20.69
N ARG A 29 -2.75 5.38 -20.06
CA ARG A 29 -2.16 5.38 -18.72
C ARG A 29 -3.08 4.58 -17.78
N PRO A 30 -2.52 3.76 -16.86
CA PRO A 30 -3.34 3.06 -15.88
C PRO A 30 -4.23 4.05 -15.15
N LYS A 31 -5.54 3.82 -15.15
CA LYS A 31 -6.48 4.65 -14.38
C LYS A 31 -6.20 4.42 -12.89
N PRO A 32 -5.99 5.48 -12.08
CA PRO A 32 -5.73 5.30 -10.67
C PRO A 32 -6.95 4.71 -9.97
N LEU A 33 -6.71 3.79 -9.03
CA LEU A 33 -7.71 3.29 -8.10
C LEU A 33 -7.35 3.77 -6.69
N TRP A 34 -8.15 4.68 -6.15
CA TRP A 34 -7.99 5.21 -4.79
C TRP A 34 -8.89 4.44 -3.85
N CYS A 35 -8.27 3.76 -2.88
CA CYS A 35 -8.97 2.98 -1.88
C CYS A 35 -9.09 3.80 -0.61
N PHE A 36 -10.30 3.94 -0.07
CA PHE A 36 -10.51 4.59 1.22
C PHE A 36 -10.44 3.54 2.33
N TYR A 37 -9.69 3.85 3.40
CA TYR A 37 -9.65 3.07 4.62
C TYR A 37 -10.28 3.86 5.75
N ASP A 38 -11.34 3.32 6.34
CA ASP A 38 -12.03 3.93 7.47
C ASP A 38 -11.35 3.53 8.79
N HIS A 39 -10.92 4.52 9.57
CA HIS A 39 -10.25 4.40 10.85
C HIS A 39 -11.06 3.67 11.93
N GLU A 40 -12.39 3.55 11.78
CA GLU A 40 -13.23 2.77 12.69
C GLU A 40 -13.23 1.27 12.35
N SER A 41 -12.67 0.88 11.20
CA SER A 41 -12.64 -0.51 10.73
C SER A 41 -12.06 -1.54 11.71
N PRO A 42 -11.01 -1.23 12.52
CA PRO A 42 -10.46 -2.17 13.50
C PRO A 42 -11.42 -2.55 14.64
N GLU A 43 -12.44 -1.75 14.93
CA GLU A 43 -13.34 -1.97 16.06
C GLU A 43 -14.64 -2.69 15.68
N ARG A 44 -14.81 -3.00 14.40
CA ARG A 44 -15.97 -3.76 13.91
C ARG A 44 -15.93 -5.20 14.44
N PRO A 45 -17.09 -5.89 14.53
CA PRO A 45 -17.13 -7.30 14.95
C PRO A 45 -16.23 -8.23 14.12
N TRP A 46 -16.01 -7.88 12.85
CA TRP A 46 -15.00 -8.47 11.98
C TRP A 46 -13.97 -7.38 11.66
N PRO A 47 -12.90 -7.25 12.48
CA PRO A 47 -11.94 -6.17 12.34
C PRO A 47 -11.30 -6.18 10.95
N TYR A 48 -11.24 -5.00 10.34
CA TYR A 48 -10.52 -4.79 9.10
C TYR A 48 -9.38 -3.79 9.35
N THR A 49 -8.16 -4.29 9.27
CA THR A 49 -6.94 -3.54 9.55
C THR A 49 -6.29 -3.11 8.23
N PRO A 50 -5.31 -2.18 8.25
CA PRO A 50 -4.58 -1.82 7.03
C PRO A 50 -3.88 -3.01 6.36
N LYS A 51 -3.62 -4.11 7.09
CA LYS A 51 -3.01 -5.33 6.54
C LYS A 51 -3.98 -6.13 5.65
N ASP A 52 -5.28 -5.91 5.83
CA ASP A 52 -6.34 -6.60 5.08
C ASP A 52 -6.68 -5.88 3.76
N VAL A 53 -6.07 -4.71 3.52
CA VAL A 53 -6.21 -3.94 2.29
C VAL A 53 -5.57 -4.69 1.11
N PRO A 54 -6.32 -4.94 0.03
CA PRO A 54 -5.77 -5.61 -1.14
C PRO A 54 -4.97 -4.62 -2.01
N PHE A 55 -3.80 -4.22 -1.51
CA PHE A 55 -2.94 -3.20 -2.10
C PHE A 55 -2.56 -3.47 -3.57
N THR A 56 -2.59 -4.73 -4.00
CA THR A 56 -2.36 -5.12 -5.41
C THR A 56 -3.30 -4.42 -6.40
N TYR A 57 -4.52 -4.03 -5.96
CA TYR A 57 -5.47 -3.33 -6.82
C TYR A 57 -5.45 -1.80 -6.64
N CYS A 58 -4.99 -1.32 -5.48
CA CYS A 58 -5.03 0.10 -5.13
C CYS A 58 -3.77 0.81 -5.63
N THR A 59 -3.92 1.92 -6.34
CA THR A 59 -2.79 2.80 -6.68
C THR A 59 -2.48 3.78 -5.55
N ALA A 60 -3.45 4.07 -4.68
CA ALA A 60 -3.27 4.87 -3.47
C ALA A 60 -4.25 4.41 -2.37
N LEU A 61 -3.84 4.53 -1.11
CA LEU A 61 -4.70 4.38 0.05
C LEU A 61 -4.95 5.74 0.69
N ILE A 62 -6.21 6.07 0.92
CA ILE A 62 -6.66 7.29 1.59
C ILE A 62 -7.17 6.90 2.98
N TYR A 63 -6.41 7.26 4.01
CA TYR A 63 -6.83 7.09 5.40
C TYR A 63 -7.94 8.09 5.73
N CYS A 64 -9.05 7.62 6.27
CA CYS A 64 -10.16 8.48 6.66
C CYS A 64 -10.70 8.12 8.06
N CYS A 65 -11.08 9.08 8.90
CA CYS A 65 -10.99 10.52 8.68
C CYS A 65 -10.26 11.22 9.81
N LEU A 66 -9.56 12.29 9.44
CA LEU A 66 -9.01 13.25 10.39
C LEU A 66 -10.03 14.37 10.60
N GLY A 67 -10.00 14.97 11.77
CA GLY A 67 -10.79 16.13 12.13
C GLY A 67 -10.07 17.43 11.84
N LEU A 68 -10.81 18.52 12.00
CA LEU A 68 -10.25 19.85 12.16
C LEU A 68 -10.50 20.32 13.59
N SER A 69 -9.61 21.15 14.14
CA SER A 69 -9.88 21.91 15.37
C SER A 69 -11.10 22.80 15.19
N GLU A 70 -11.71 23.25 16.29
CA GLU A 70 -12.90 24.13 16.25
C GLU A 70 -12.67 25.41 15.45
N ASP A 71 -11.44 25.95 15.47
CA ASP A 71 -11.06 27.13 14.68
C ASP A 71 -10.71 26.82 13.21
N GLY A 72 -10.77 25.55 12.82
CA GLY A 72 -10.53 25.07 11.46
C GLY A 72 -9.07 25.07 11.00
N ARG A 73 -8.11 25.40 11.87
CA ARG A 73 -6.71 25.63 11.47
C ARG A 73 -5.79 24.42 11.63
N ASN A 74 -6.14 23.49 12.52
CA ASN A 74 -5.30 22.35 12.81
C ASN A 74 -6.00 21.05 12.43
N ILE A 75 -5.26 20.15 11.78
CA ILE A 75 -5.71 18.78 11.55
C ILE A 75 -5.54 18.01 12.86
N THR A 76 -6.59 17.33 13.29
CA THR A 76 -6.61 16.53 14.51
C THR A 76 -6.94 15.08 14.18
N SER A 77 -6.42 14.15 14.98
CA SER A 77 -6.90 12.76 14.91
C SER A 77 -8.27 12.66 15.59
N LEU A 78 -9.22 11.98 14.95
CA LEU A 78 -10.52 11.66 15.56
C LEU A 78 -10.42 10.43 16.49
N ARG A 79 -9.40 9.59 16.30
CA ARG A 79 -9.19 8.32 17.03
C ARG A 79 -7.73 8.19 17.49
N PRO A 80 -7.22 9.11 18.32
CA PRO A 80 -5.81 9.17 18.68
C PRO A 80 -5.29 7.90 19.36
N GLU A 81 -6.16 7.16 20.05
CA GLU A 81 -5.89 5.87 20.67
C GLU A 81 -5.62 4.75 19.66
N ILE A 82 -6.23 4.81 18.48
CA ILE A 82 -5.98 3.89 17.36
C ILE A 82 -4.76 4.38 16.57
N ASP A 83 -4.76 5.67 16.21
CA ASP A 83 -3.78 6.26 15.28
C ASP A 83 -2.35 6.29 15.86
N PHE A 84 -2.22 6.59 17.16
CA PHE A 84 -0.93 6.78 17.82
C PHE A 84 -0.64 5.74 18.91
N GLY A 85 -1.61 4.87 19.20
CA GLY A 85 -1.56 3.98 20.36
C GLY A 85 -1.64 4.73 21.69
N LYS A 86 -1.54 4.00 22.81
CA LYS A 86 -1.44 4.62 24.14
C LYS A 86 -0.10 5.33 24.28
N ARG A 87 -0.05 6.66 24.15
CA ARG A 87 1.09 7.44 24.64
C ARG A 87 1.24 7.16 26.15
N LYS A 88 2.40 6.65 26.59
CA LYS A 88 2.71 6.67 28.03
C LYS A 88 2.76 8.14 28.47
N PRO A 89 2.05 8.54 29.53
CA PRO A 89 2.18 9.90 30.05
C PRO A 89 3.65 10.09 30.45
N HIS A 90 4.32 11.05 29.82
CA HIS A 90 5.56 11.59 30.38
C HIS A 90 5.11 12.47 31.54
N GLY A 91 5.53 12.08 32.75
CA GLY A 91 5.31 12.83 33.98
C GLY A 91 6.14 14.11 34.05
#